data_AF-A0AAX0KY40-F1
#
_entry.id   AF-A0AAX0KY40-F1
#
_cell.length_a   1.000
_cell.length_b   1.000
_cell.length_c   1.000
_cell.angle_alpha   90.00
_cell.angle_beta   90.00
_cell.angle_gamma   90.00
#
_symmetry.space_group_name_H-M   'P 1'
#
loop_
_entity.id
_entity.type
_entity.pdbx_description
1 polymer ?
#
loop_
_entity_poly.entity_id
_entity_poly.type
_entity_poly.pdbx_seq_one_letter_code
_entity_poly.pdbx_strand_id
1 'polypeptide(L)'
;MEVNSRELTEIELENVHWWSLERRLPVEGVERYFRTDKDRRERFIKVRWPDGPVCIKCGSGNLGIVETRAVFQCKECRHQFSPTAGSILHRSRVDLAGWFRAAEMIIREGDAGFSEYSRRYRVSSQTLADRLGIEYVAAHRLRKILLADMGRGGAGLMSEVICIVTSETPAGIVPDSLAHFDWLFAERSPPSFDEDILRTLMG
;
A
#
# COMPACT_ATOMS: atom_id res chain seq x y z
N MET A 1 -30.52 -21.14 -7.99
CA MET A 1 -29.85 -20.35 -6.93
C MET A 1 -29.83 -18.92 -7.42
N GLU A 2 -30.68 -18.06 -6.87
CA GLU A 2 -30.60 -16.63 -7.14
C GLU A 2 -29.29 -16.11 -6.55
N VAL A 3 -28.37 -15.70 -7.40
CA VAL A 3 -27.17 -14.99 -6.98
C VAL A 3 -27.67 -13.67 -6.39
N ASN A 4 -27.53 -13.50 -5.08
CA ASN A 4 -27.91 -12.27 -4.40
C ASN A 4 -27.14 -11.10 -5.04
N SER A 5 -27.84 -10.32 -5.87
CA SER A 5 -27.23 -9.37 -6.82
C SER A 5 -27.33 -7.94 -6.33
N ARG A 6 -27.35 -7.71 -5.01
CA ARG A 6 -27.36 -6.34 -4.49
C ARG A 6 -26.03 -5.65 -4.76
N GLU A 7 -26.09 -4.34 -4.96
CA GLU A 7 -24.91 -3.52 -5.05
C GLU A 7 -24.18 -3.47 -3.69
N LEU A 8 -22.86 -3.32 -3.76
CA LEU A 8 -22.04 -3.06 -2.59
C LEU A 8 -22.24 -1.62 -2.11
N THR A 9 -22.26 -1.44 -0.81
CA THR A 9 -22.14 -0.11 -0.19
C THR A 9 -20.74 0.45 -0.43
N GLU A 10 -20.57 1.77 -0.30
CA GLU A 10 -19.24 2.39 -0.39
C GLU A 10 -18.24 1.82 0.62
N ILE A 11 -18.73 1.45 1.81
CA ILE A 11 -17.88 0.82 2.83
C ILE A 11 -17.41 -0.55 2.36
N GLU A 12 -18.30 -1.36 1.79
CA GLU A 12 -17.93 -2.67 1.25
C GLU A 12 -16.94 -2.56 0.09
N LEU A 13 -17.13 -1.59 -0.80
CA LEU A 13 -16.17 -1.31 -1.88
C LEU A 13 -14.80 -0.90 -1.36
N GLU A 14 -14.73 -0.02 -0.34
CA GLU A 14 -13.47 0.33 0.32
C GLU A 14 -12.77 -0.90 0.88
N ASN A 15 -13.52 -1.79 1.54
CA ASN A 15 -12.92 -2.96 2.15
C ASN A 15 -12.46 -3.98 1.11
N VAL A 16 -13.24 -4.22 0.05
CA VAL A 16 -12.80 -5.02 -1.11
C VAL A 16 -11.45 -4.51 -1.63
N HIS A 17 -11.32 -3.19 -1.80
CA HIS A 17 -10.08 -2.57 -2.27
C HIS A 17 -8.90 -2.81 -1.32
N TRP A 18 -9.02 -2.47 -0.03
CA TRP A 18 -7.92 -2.62 0.93
C TRP A 18 -7.52 -4.07 1.16
N TRP A 19 -8.49 -4.99 1.23
CA TRP A 19 -8.22 -6.41 1.38
C TRP A 19 -7.56 -7.01 0.14
N SER A 20 -7.92 -6.52 -1.06
CA SER A 20 -7.23 -6.88 -2.30
C SER A 20 -5.78 -6.42 -2.28
N LEU A 21 -5.49 -5.20 -1.79
CA LEU A 21 -4.10 -4.73 -1.63
C LEU A 21 -3.31 -5.59 -0.65
N GLU A 22 -3.92 -5.97 0.47
CA GLU A 22 -3.26 -6.80 1.49
C GLU A 22 -2.81 -8.15 0.93
N ARG A 23 -3.64 -8.80 0.12
CA ARG A 23 -3.30 -10.07 -0.53
C ARG A 23 -2.14 -9.97 -1.51
N ARG A 24 -1.83 -8.77 -2.00
CA ARG A 24 -0.70 -8.53 -2.90
C ARG A 24 0.60 -8.14 -2.19
N LEU A 25 0.57 -7.95 -0.86
CA LEU A 25 1.79 -7.69 -0.08
C LEU A 25 2.73 -8.90 -0.09
N PRO A 26 4.06 -8.68 0.07
CA PRO A 26 4.99 -9.77 0.33
C PRO A 26 4.56 -10.54 1.59
N VAL A 27 4.57 -11.87 1.51
CA VAL A 27 4.12 -12.75 2.61
C VAL A 27 5.02 -12.57 3.83
N GLU A 28 6.33 -12.41 3.62
CA GLU A 28 7.33 -12.14 4.64
C GLU A 28 7.36 -10.69 5.15
N GLY A 29 6.57 -9.80 4.53
CA GLY A 29 6.53 -8.37 4.80
C GLY A 29 7.60 -7.55 4.07
N VAL A 30 7.33 -6.25 3.91
CA VAL A 30 8.14 -5.37 3.03
C VAL A 30 9.58 -5.20 3.50
N GLU A 31 9.83 -5.24 4.81
CA GLU A 31 11.18 -5.12 5.37
C GLU A 31 12.06 -6.35 5.07
N ARG A 32 11.47 -7.54 5.06
CA ARG A 32 12.20 -8.78 4.75
C ARG A 32 12.38 -8.95 3.25
N TYR A 33 11.38 -8.56 2.46
CA TYR A 33 11.45 -8.64 1.01
C TYR A 33 12.44 -7.60 0.43
N PHE A 34 12.31 -6.33 0.81
CA PHE A 34 13.19 -5.25 0.36
C PHE A 34 14.26 -4.96 1.42
N ARG A 35 15.30 -5.80 1.44
CA ARG A 35 16.27 -5.81 2.55
C ARG A 35 17.11 -4.53 2.61
N THR A 36 17.47 -3.97 1.46
CA THR A 36 18.40 -2.83 1.38
C THR A 36 17.74 -1.57 0.80
N ASP A 37 18.36 -0.42 1.05
CA ASP A 37 17.94 0.84 0.40
C ASP A 37 18.06 0.78 -1.12
N LYS A 38 19.01 -0.03 -1.62
CA LYS A 38 19.17 -0.28 -3.05
C LYS A 38 17.94 -0.99 -3.61
N ASP A 39 17.48 -2.07 -2.97
CA ASP A 39 16.29 -2.83 -3.41
C ASP A 39 15.04 -1.94 -3.46
N ARG A 40 14.83 -1.14 -2.39
CA ARG A 40 13.71 -0.20 -2.30
C ARG A 40 13.77 0.85 -3.41
N ARG A 41 14.97 1.40 -3.67
CA ARG A 41 15.19 2.40 -4.72
C ARG A 41 14.97 1.83 -6.11
N GLU A 42 15.51 0.64 -6.40
CA GLU A 42 15.33 -0.03 -7.69
C GLU A 42 13.87 -0.37 -7.95
N ARG A 43 13.15 -0.89 -6.94
CA ARG A 43 11.70 -1.12 -7.04
C ARG A 43 10.95 0.18 -7.33
N PHE A 44 11.21 1.22 -6.55
CA PHE A 44 10.56 2.52 -6.71
C PHE A 44 10.78 3.11 -8.11
N ILE A 45 12.03 3.05 -8.61
CA ILE A 45 12.38 3.50 -9.96
C ILE A 45 11.62 2.70 -11.02
N LYS A 46 11.61 1.37 -10.91
CA LYS A 46 10.95 0.48 -11.88
C LYS A 46 9.45 0.73 -11.98
N VAL A 47 8.77 0.94 -10.84
CA VAL A 47 7.33 1.22 -10.84
C VAL A 47 7.04 2.62 -11.36
N ARG A 48 7.85 3.61 -10.96
CA ARG A 48 7.66 4.99 -11.40
C ARG A 48 7.94 5.18 -12.89
N TRP A 49 8.93 4.48 -13.43
CA TRP A 49 9.36 4.57 -14.81
C TRP A 49 9.51 3.16 -15.42
N PRO A 50 8.39 2.54 -15.83
CA PRO A 50 8.40 1.20 -16.42
C PRO A 50 9.30 1.08 -17.66
N ASP A 51 9.36 2.14 -18.46
CA ASP A 51 10.17 2.23 -19.69
C ASP A 51 11.56 2.83 -19.47
N GLY A 52 11.97 3.00 -18.21
CA GLY A 52 13.24 3.56 -17.81
C GLY A 52 13.20 5.05 -17.44
N PRO A 53 14.13 5.52 -16.58
CA PRO A 53 14.04 6.86 -16.01
C PRO A 53 14.28 7.96 -17.04
N VAL A 54 13.51 9.05 -16.96
CA VAL A 54 13.66 10.24 -17.80
C VAL A 54 13.92 11.48 -16.96
N CYS A 55 14.63 12.45 -17.53
CA CYS A 55 14.89 13.72 -16.87
C CYS A 55 13.57 14.46 -16.58
N ILE A 56 13.31 14.77 -15.31
CA ILE A 56 12.10 15.52 -14.90
C ILE A 56 12.05 16.97 -15.42
N LYS A 57 13.16 17.49 -15.98
CA LYS A 57 13.25 18.86 -16.50
C LYS A 57 13.09 18.93 -18.02
N CYS A 58 13.68 18.00 -18.76
CA CYS A 58 13.71 18.05 -20.24
C CYS A 58 13.23 16.77 -20.93
N GLY A 59 12.84 15.73 -20.20
CA GLY A 59 12.32 14.47 -20.75
C GLY A 59 13.36 13.53 -21.36
N SER A 60 14.64 13.92 -21.47
CA SER A 60 15.67 13.03 -22.03
C SER A 60 15.93 11.80 -21.14
N GLY A 61 16.06 10.63 -21.78
CA GLY A 61 16.52 9.38 -21.14
C GLY A 61 18.04 9.26 -21.00
N ASN A 62 18.82 10.23 -21.50
CA ASN A 62 20.28 10.23 -21.38
C ASN A 62 20.71 10.67 -19.97
N LEU A 63 20.61 9.73 -19.03
CA LEU A 63 20.90 9.94 -17.62
C LEU A 63 22.18 9.18 -17.22
N GLY A 64 22.99 9.82 -16.38
CA GLY A 64 23.99 9.15 -15.54
C GLY A 64 23.50 9.03 -14.10
N ILE A 65 24.09 8.11 -13.34
CA ILE A 65 23.86 7.98 -11.89
C ILE A 65 25.09 8.51 -11.16
N VAL A 66 24.87 9.40 -10.19
CA VAL A 66 25.89 9.80 -9.23
C VAL A 66 25.76 8.89 -8.02
N GLU A 67 26.48 7.76 -8.04
CA GLU A 67 26.36 6.66 -7.08
C GLU A 67 26.48 7.13 -5.61
N THR A 68 27.43 8.02 -5.33
CA THR A 68 27.69 8.54 -3.97
C THR A 68 26.50 9.26 -3.33
N ARG A 69 25.55 9.74 -4.14
CA ARG A 69 24.35 10.46 -3.69
C ARG A 69 23.06 9.78 -4.13
N ALA A 70 23.15 8.69 -4.90
CA ALA A 70 22.03 8.01 -5.54
C ALA A 70 21.06 8.96 -6.28
N VAL A 71 21.60 9.95 -6.99
CA VAL A 71 20.82 10.90 -7.81
C VAL A 71 21.09 10.67 -9.29
N PHE A 72 20.11 11.03 -10.11
CA PHE A 72 20.27 11.08 -11.55
C PHE A 72 20.90 12.41 -11.96
N GLN A 73 21.77 12.37 -12.96
CA GLN A 73 22.29 13.54 -13.65
C GLN A 73 21.96 13.43 -15.14
N CYS A 74 21.16 14.36 -15.64
CA CYS A 74 20.88 14.44 -17.07
C CYS A 74 22.11 14.93 -17.83
N LYS A 75 22.53 14.20 -18.87
CA LYS A 75 23.67 14.59 -19.71
C LYS A 75 23.33 15.69 -20.71
N GLU A 76 22.05 15.87 -21.04
CA GLU A 76 21.58 16.93 -21.95
C GLU A 76 21.47 18.29 -21.25
N CYS A 77 20.65 18.40 -20.19
CA CYS A 77 20.38 19.68 -19.53
C CYS A 77 21.18 19.91 -18.25
N ARG A 78 22.06 18.95 -17.87
CA ARG A 78 22.89 18.96 -16.65
C ARG A 78 22.11 19.01 -15.33
N HIS A 79 20.79 18.88 -15.35
CA HIS A 79 19.97 18.87 -14.15
C HIS A 79 20.19 17.59 -13.33
N GLN A 80 20.37 17.75 -12.02
CA GLN A 80 20.45 16.65 -11.06
C GLN A 80 19.16 16.53 -10.26
N PHE A 81 18.67 15.32 -10.03
CA PHE A 81 17.44 15.06 -9.28
C PHE A 81 17.46 13.68 -8.61
N SER A 82 16.77 13.56 -7.46
CA SER A 82 16.61 12.27 -6.78
C SER A 82 15.56 11.41 -7.48
N PRO A 83 15.58 10.07 -7.31
CA PRO A 83 14.52 9.19 -7.82
C PRO A 83 13.11 9.58 -7.36
N THR A 84 13.00 10.12 -6.14
CA THR A 84 11.72 10.58 -5.56
C THR A 84 11.29 11.98 -6.03
N ALA A 85 12.12 12.69 -6.81
CA ALA A 85 11.83 14.06 -7.20
C ALA A 85 10.55 14.17 -8.05
N GLY A 86 9.61 15.04 -7.67
CA GLY A 86 8.31 15.14 -8.34
C GLY A 86 7.35 13.97 -8.14
N SER A 87 7.60 13.06 -7.18
CA SER A 87 6.60 12.08 -6.72
C SER A 87 5.93 12.55 -5.43
N ILE A 88 5.00 11.76 -4.90
CA ILE A 88 4.40 12.00 -3.58
C ILE A 88 5.44 11.94 -2.43
N LEU A 89 6.60 11.30 -2.65
CA LEU A 89 7.73 11.28 -1.71
C LEU A 89 8.64 12.52 -1.81
N HIS A 90 8.35 13.45 -2.73
CA HIS A 90 9.20 14.60 -2.97
C HIS A 90 9.37 15.46 -1.70
N ARG A 91 10.63 15.79 -1.38
CA ARG A 91 11.02 16.56 -0.18
C ARG A 91 10.53 15.94 1.13
N SER A 92 10.33 14.61 1.15
CA SER A 92 10.15 13.91 2.42
C SER A 92 11.49 13.76 3.12
N ARG A 93 11.47 13.86 4.46
CA ARG A 93 12.60 13.48 5.32
C ARG A 93 12.49 12.02 5.79
N VAL A 94 11.35 11.38 5.55
CA VAL A 94 11.17 9.94 5.76
C VAL A 94 11.82 9.23 4.58
N ASP A 95 12.70 8.29 4.87
CA ASP A 95 13.38 7.46 3.89
C ASP A 95 12.45 6.41 3.25
N LEU A 96 12.93 5.76 2.19
CA LEU A 96 12.11 4.76 1.48
C LEU A 96 11.68 3.61 2.38
N ALA A 97 12.52 3.19 3.33
CA ALA A 97 12.16 2.16 4.31
C ALA A 97 10.95 2.59 5.15
N GLY A 98 10.96 3.80 5.69
CA GLY A 98 9.83 4.36 6.44
C GLY A 98 8.56 4.48 5.59
N TRP A 99 8.66 4.87 4.32
CA TRP A 99 7.52 4.90 3.40
C TRP A 99 6.94 3.51 3.13
N PHE A 100 7.79 2.50 2.91
CA PHE A 100 7.36 1.13 2.62
C PHE A 100 6.68 0.53 3.86
N ARG A 101 7.28 0.67 5.04
CA ARG A 101 6.70 0.22 6.32
C ARG A 101 5.37 0.90 6.60
N ALA A 102 5.29 2.22 6.44
CA ALA A 102 4.04 2.94 6.67
C ALA A 102 2.93 2.50 5.72
N ALA A 103 3.27 2.26 4.45
CA ALA A 103 2.32 1.78 3.45
C ALA A 103 1.83 0.36 3.76
N GLU A 104 2.73 -0.55 4.15
CA GLU A 104 2.36 -1.90 4.60
C GLU A 104 1.44 -1.84 5.83
N MET A 105 1.78 -1.04 6.84
CA MET A 105 0.96 -0.89 8.04
C MET A 105 -0.44 -0.36 7.69
N ILE A 106 -0.54 0.63 6.80
CA ILE A 106 -1.83 1.16 6.36
C ILE A 106 -2.66 0.11 5.62
N ILE A 107 -2.04 -0.78 4.85
CA ILE A 107 -2.76 -1.85 4.14
C ILE A 107 -3.22 -2.94 5.12
N ARG A 108 -2.33 -3.47 5.97
CA ARG A 108 -2.63 -4.58 6.90
C ARG A 108 -3.57 -4.18 8.03
N GLU A 109 -3.35 -3.01 8.60
CA GLU A 109 -4.15 -2.45 9.70
C GLU A 109 -5.15 -1.40 9.16
N GLY A 110 -5.40 -1.44 7.84
CA GLY A 110 -6.41 -0.65 7.15
C GLY A 110 -7.85 -1.09 7.45
N ASP A 111 -8.01 -2.12 8.28
CA ASP A 111 -9.30 -2.65 8.71
C ASP A 111 -9.66 -2.15 10.11
N ALA A 112 -10.62 -1.22 10.15
CA ALA A 112 -11.85 -1.56 10.86
C ALA A 112 -13.06 -0.94 10.21
N GLY A 113 -13.89 -1.85 9.69
CA GLY A 113 -15.20 -2.04 10.30
C GLY A 113 -16.38 -1.47 9.52
N PHE A 114 -17.18 -2.40 9.02
CA PHE A 114 -18.43 -2.31 8.26
C PHE A 114 -19.64 -1.84 9.08
N SER A 115 -19.48 -0.90 10.01
CA SER A 115 -20.64 -0.38 10.76
C SER A 115 -20.50 1.09 11.12
N GLU A 116 -21.65 1.74 11.27
CA GLU A 116 -21.80 3.11 11.80
C GLU A 116 -21.13 3.28 13.19
N TYR A 117 -20.88 2.18 13.90
CA TYR A 117 -20.21 2.15 15.21
C TYR A 117 -18.66 2.14 15.15
N SER A 118 -18.03 1.81 14.01
CA SER A 118 -16.57 1.63 13.92
C SER A 118 -15.84 2.86 13.37
N ARG A 119 -15.91 4.00 14.07
CA ARG A 119 -15.17 5.23 13.70
C ARG A 119 -13.66 5.21 13.98
N ARG A 120 -12.97 4.05 14.09
CA ARG A 120 -11.60 4.11 14.64
C ARG A 120 -10.54 3.06 14.31
N TYR A 121 -10.47 2.45 13.12
CA TYR A 121 -9.21 1.77 12.79
C TYR A 121 -8.75 2.00 11.35
N ARG A 122 -8.17 3.18 11.17
CA ARG A 122 -7.03 3.39 10.27
C ARG A 122 -5.83 3.62 11.18
N VAL A 123 -4.66 3.02 10.89
CA VAL A 123 -3.42 3.30 11.63
C VAL A 123 -3.32 4.79 11.92
N SER A 124 -3.31 5.15 13.21
CA SER A 124 -3.32 6.56 13.60
C SER A 124 -1.98 7.21 13.27
N SER A 125 -1.96 8.54 13.13
CA SER A 125 -0.69 9.26 12.94
C SER A 125 0.27 9.00 14.11
N GLN A 126 -0.26 8.84 15.33
CA GLN A 126 0.53 8.51 16.52
C GLN A 126 1.14 7.11 16.42
N THR A 127 0.35 6.11 16.03
CA THR A 127 0.81 4.74 15.83
C THR A 127 1.93 4.65 14.79
N LEU A 128 1.82 5.41 13.69
CA LEU A 128 2.90 5.53 12.70
C LEU A 128 4.13 6.22 13.29
N ALA A 129 3.96 7.32 14.03
CA ALA A 129 5.05 8.04 14.67
C ALA A 129 5.86 7.11 15.59
N ASP A 130 5.17 6.41 16.49
CA ASP A 130 5.76 5.52 17.49
C ASP A 130 6.51 4.35 16.83
N ARG A 131 5.87 3.67 15.87
CA ARG A 131 6.45 2.45 15.26
C ARG A 131 7.54 2.74 14.23
N LEU A 132 7.53 3.91 13.60
CA LEU A 132 8.57 4.33 12.66
C LEU A 132 9.69 5.11 13.36
N GLY A 133 9.49 5.56 14.61
CA GLY A 133 10.45 6.41 15.31
C GLY A 133 10.60 7.79 14.67
N ILE A 134 9.49 8.38 14.20
CA ILE A 134 9.48 9.70 13.55
C ILE A 134 8.56 10.67 14.28
N GLU A 135 8.79 11.97 14.07
CA GLU A 135 7.93 13.02 14.62
C GLU A 135 6.47 12.90 14.17
N TYR A 136 5.52 13.22 15.06
CA TYR A 136 4.08 13.16 14.78
C TYR A 136 3.68 13.90 13.51
N VAL A 137 4.25 15.09 13.27
CA VAL A 137 3.93 15.90 12.08
C VAL A 137 4.37 15.21 10.78
N ALA A 138 5.51 14.50 10.81
CA ALA A 138 5.98 13.70 9.67
C ALA A 138 5.05 12.51 9.45
N ALA A 139 4.68 11.79 10.52
CA ALA A 139 3.75 10.67 10.46
C ALA A 139 2.36 11.08 9.97
N HIS A 140 1.85 12.23 10.42
CA HIS A 140 0.56 12.78 9.99
C HIS A 140 0.56 13.08 8.48
N ARG A 141 1.59 13.77 7.99
CA ARG A 141 1.75 14.06 6.56
C ARG A 141 1.87 12.76 5.75
N LEU A 142 2.70 11.83 6.20
CA LEU A 142 2.93 10.52 5.58
C LEU A 142 1.62 9.75 5.44
N ARG A 143 0.86 9.63 6.52
CA ARG A 143 -0.46 8.99 6.55
C ARG A 143 -1.43 9.62 5.54
N LYS A 144 -1.53 10.95 5.53
CA LYS A 144 -2.44 11.66 4.64
C LYS A 144 -2.12 11.40 3.17
N ILE A 145 -0.83 11.43 2.82
CA ILE A 145 -0.37 11.17 1.44
C ILE A 145 -0.65 9.72 1.05
N LEU A 146 -0.31 8.77 1.91
CA LEU A 146 -0.49 7.33 1.64
C LEU A 146 -1.97 6.96 1.49
N LEU A 147 -2.86 7.50 2.33
CA LEU A 147 -4.29 7.26 2.20
C LEU A 147 -4.89 7.85 0.92
N ALA A 148 -4.38 8.99 0.46
CA ALA A 148 -4.83 9.60 -0.79
C ALA A 148 -4.28 8.87 -2.03
N ASP A 149 -3.04 8.36 -1.95
CA ASP A 149 -2.41 7.64 -3.05
C ASP A 149 -2.96 6.23 -3.22
N MET A 150 -3.10 5.49 -2.12
CA MET A 150 -3.49 4.07 -2.13
C MET A 150 -4.99 3.85 -1.94
N GLY A 151 -5.79 4.89 -1.65
CA GLY A 151 -7.25 4.76 -1.55
C GLY A 151 -7.90 4.49 -2.91
N ARG A 152 -9.19 4.10 -2.93
CA ARG A 152 -9.94 3.91 -4.18
C ARG A 152 -9.90 5.18 -5.03
N GLY A 153 -9.54 5.03 -6.31
CA GLY A 153 -9.38 6.15 -7.25
C GLY A 153 -8.10 6.99 -7.06
N GLY A 154 -7.21 6.60 -6.13
CA GLY A 154 -5.88 7.19 -5.98
C GLY A 154 -4.94 6.81 -7.12
N ALA A 155 -3.80 7.50 -7.21
CA ALA A 155 -2.79 7.25 -8.24
C ALA A 155 -2.07 5.90 -8.09
N GLY A 156 -2.11 5.31 -6.88
CA GLY A 156 -1.64 3.96 -6.60
C GLY A 156 -0.12 3.77 -6.69
N LEU A 157 0.68 4.83 -6.63
CA LEU A 157 2.14 4.70 -6.78
C LEU A 157 2.71 3.79 -5.68
N MET A 158 2.35 4.04 -4.41
CA MET A 158 2.88 3.27 -3.30
C MET A 158 2.28 1.87 -3.22
N SER A 159 0.99 1.70 -3.55
CA SER A 159 0.41 0.36 -3.64
C SER A 159 1.13 -0.46 -4.71
N GLU A 160 1.38 0.09 -5.90
CA GLU A 160 2.14 -0.62 -6.93
C GLU A 160 3.61 -0.86 -6.53
N VAL A 161 4.22 0.02 -5.74
CA VAL A 161 5.58 -0.17 -5.23
C VAL A 161 5.67 -1.37 -4.29
N ILE A 162 4.76 -1.52 -3.33
CA ILE A 162 4.89 -2.54 -2.27
C ILE A 162 4.04 -3.80 -2.50
N CYS A 163 2.97 -3.73 -3.28
CA CYS A 163 2.15 -4.89 -3.65
C CYS A 163 2.79 -5.61 -4.86
N ILE A 164 3.53 -6.67 -4.58
CA ILE A 164 4.35 -7.40 -5.55
C ILE A 164 3.80 -8.79 -5.91
N VAL A 165 2.94 -9.34 -5.05
CA VAL A 165 2.34 -10.66 -5.26
C VAL A 165 1.18 -10.48 -6.23
N THR A 166 1.17 -11.28 -7.28
CA THR A 166 -0.01 -11.39 -8.14
C THR A 166 -1.08 -12.15 -7.36
N SER A 167 -2.14 -11.47 -6.95
CA SER A 167 -3.30 -12.11 -6.33
C SER A 167 -4.28 -12.53 -7.42
N GLU A 168 -4.54 -13.83 -7.53
CA GLU A 168 -5.58 -14.35 -8.42
C GLU A 168 -6.92 -14.39 -7.68
N THR A 169 -7.89 -13.64 -8.17
CA THR A 169 -9.29 -13.80 -7.78
C THR A 169 -9.80 -15.12 -8.39
N PRO A 170 -10.50 -15.99 -7.63
CA PRO A 170 -11.02 -17.24 -8.15
C PRO A 170 -11.86 -17.05 -9.43
N ALA A 171 -11.75 -18.01 -10.35
CA ALA A 171 -12.47 -17.95 -11.62
C ALA A 171 -13.98 -17.81 -11.40
N GLY A 172 -14.61 -16.88 -12.13
CA GLY A 172 -16.05 -16.60 -12.03
C GLY A 172 -16.43 -15.56 -10.97
N ILE A 173 -15.51 -15.13 -10.11
CA ILE A 173 -15.74 -13.99 -9.21
C ILE A 173 -15.42 -12.69 -9.96
N VAL A 174 -16.45 -11.86 -10.11
CA VAL A 174 -16.31 -10.53 -10.75
C VAL A 174 -15.69 -9.56 -9.73
N PRO A 175 -14.63 -8.80 -10.08
CA PRO A 175 -14.09 -7.76 -9.22
C PRO A 175 -15.16 -6.77 -8.76
N ASP A 176 -15.03 -6.27 -7.52
CA ASP A 176 -15.96 -5.34 -6.88
C ASP A 176 -17.44 -5.80 -6.80
N SER A 177 -17.69 -7.10 -6.96
CA SER A 177 -19.02 -7.69 -6.75
C SER A 177 -19.23 -8.17 -5.31
N LEU A 178 -20.49 -8.45 -4.94
CA LEU A 178 -20.81 -9.09 -3.67
C LEU A 178 -20.07 -10.43 -3.49
N ALA A 179 -19.92 -11.22 -4.56
CA ALA A 179 -19.15 -12.47 -4.51
C ALA A 179 -17.66 -12.24 -4.23
N HIS A 180 -17.09 -11.14 -4.71
CA HIS A 180 -15.71 -10.77 -4.41
C HIS A 180 -15.55 -10.34 -2.96
N PHE A 181 -16.48 -9.54 -2.47
CA PHE A 181 -16.56 -9.16 -1.07
C PHE A 181 -16.67 -10.38 -0.15
N ASP A 182 -17.62 -11.28 -0.39
CA ASP A 182 -17.87 -12.47 0.42
C ASP A 182 -16.64 -13.39 0.45
N TRP A 183 -15.98 -13.58 -0.70
CA TRP A 183 -14.75 -14.37 -0.78
C TRP A 183 -13.61 -13.74 0.04
N LEU A 184 -13.35 -12.44 -0.13
CA LEU A 184 -12.33 -11.74 0.66
C LEU A 184 -12.64 -11.78 2.17
N PHE A 185 -13.90 -11.61 2.55
CA PHE A 185 -14.34 -11.67 3.94
C PHE A 185 -14.13 -13.06 4.56
N ALA A 186 -14.50 -14.13 3.82
CA ALA A 186 -14.32 -15.51 4.26
C ALA A 186 -12.85 -15.88 4.48
N GLU A 187 -11.95 -15.40 3.60
CA GLU A 187 -10.50 -15.63 3.70
C GLU A 187 -9.84 -14.92 4.89
N ARG A 188 -10.41 -13.80 5.34
CA ARG A 188 -9.90 -13.00 6.47
C ARG A 188 -10.46 -13.44 7.81
N SER A 189 -11.67 -13.97 7.81
CA SER A 189 -12.31 -14.46 9.02
C SER A 189 -11.53 -15.68 9.49
N PRO A 190 -11.07 -15.73 10.76
CA PRO A 190 -10.58 -17.01 11.30
C PRO A 190 -11.69 -18.05 11.12
N PRO A 191 -11.36 -19.33 10.87
CA PRO A 191 -12.36 -20.39 10.94
C PRO A 191 -13.09 -20.22 12.27
N SER A 192 -14.41 -20.11 12.21
CA SER A 192 -15.29 -19.80 13.35
C SER A 192 -14.75 -20.40 14.64
N PHE A 193 -14.60 -19.58 15.69
CA PHE A 193 -14.38 -20.06 17.05
C PHE A 193 -15.28 -21.27 17.29
N ASP A 194 -14.67 -22.41 17.56
CA ASP A 194 -15.32 -23.71 17.76
C ASP A 194 -16.57 -23.52 18.64
N GLU A 195 -17.77 -23.79 18.11
CA GLU A 195 -19.02 -23.72 18.89
C GLU A 195 -18.96 -24.63 20.13
N ASP A 196 -18.09 -25.64 20.11
CA ASP A 196 -17.82 -26.55 21.23
C ASP A 196 -17.14 -25.87 22.43
N ILE A 197 -16.35 -24.80 22.22
CA ILE A 197 -15.71 -24.05 23.32
C ILE A 197 -16.74 -23.18 24.07
N LEU A 198 -17.74 -22.62 23.37
CA LEU A 198 -18.81 -21.82 23.98
C LEU A 198 -19.78 -22.69 24.80
N ARG A 199 -20.02 -23.94 24.37
CA ARG A 199 -20.81 -24.91 25.14
C ARG A 199 -20.12 -25.36 26.43
N THR A 200 -18.79 -25.35 26.45
CA THR A 200 -17.99 -25.72 27.64
C THR A 200 -17.87 -24.59 28.65
N LEU A 201 -17.98 -23.32 28.22
CA LEU A 201 -17.85 -22.15 29.10
C LEU A 201 -19.20 -21.60 29.61
N MET A 202 -20.32 -22.02 29.03
CA MET A 202 -21.68 -21.68 29.50
C MET A 202 -22.45 -22.90 30.06
N GLY A 203 -21.73 -23.97 30.39
CA GLY A 203 -22.25 -25.14 31.12
C GLY A 203 -22.04 -24.99 32.62
#